data_AF-A0A291QDJ9-F1
#
_entry.id   AF-A0A291QDJ9-F1
#
_cell.length_a   1.000
_cell.length_b   1.000
_cell.length_c   1.000
_cell.angle_alpha   90.00
_cell.angle_beta   90.00
_cell.angle_gamma   90.00
#
_symmetry.space_group_name_H-M   'P 1'
#
loop_
_entity.id
_entity.type
_entity.pdbx_description
1 polymer ?
#
loop_
_entity_poly.entity_id
_entity_poly.type
_entity_poly.pdbx_seq_one_letter_code
_entity_poly.pdbx_strand_id
1 'polypeptide(L)'
;MDTMTDDLYRDITEFAHDTPSWFQHLAEVWTELGLLLFGVLFIVAWWRARSGESRAVAVAVLAPLVTAVAYVCSELFKSVIDEERPCRAVSGALTPLVECPPHGDWSFPSNHSTIAGAAAIGLALAWPRIAALTVPMAVLMAFSRVFVGVHYPHDVAVGLVLGALIAFLLVRICTRPTARLFDAMRGSSTGIVRWFAGPGPAAYGTAAQRGRHGSGAPDTPPHAPQHPQQQYQHPQHQQQYDSQNRQYQDQGQYQDQQYRDQQPAAWTPPADNPTMALPRHDPRHDPRHDPRYDPRQDPHQHNG
;
A
#
# COMPACT_ATOMS: atom_id res chain seq x y z
N MET A 1 -35.94 21.28 10.54
CA MET A 1 -34.63 21.63 11.14
C MET A 1 -34.17 20.37 11.82
N ASP A 2 -33.08 19.76 11.36
CA ASP A 2 -32.55 18.53 11.95
C ASP A 2 -32.00 18.84 13.34
N THR A 3 -32.89 18.84 14.34
CA THR A 3 -32.56 19.24 15.72
C THR A 3 -31.43 18.41 16.28
N MET A 4 -31.32 17.13 15.90
CA MET A 4 -30.31 16.22 16.44
C MET A 4 -28.88 16.61 16.03
N THR A 5 -28.64 17.06 14.79
CA THR A 5 -27.29 17.47 14.36
C THR A 5 -26.91 18.82 14.98
N ASP A 6 -27.88 19.71 15.13
CA ASP A 6 -27.70 21.01 15.77
C ASP A 6 -27.42 20.86 17.27
N ASP A 7 -28.16 19.99 17.96
CA ASP A 7 -27.98 19.69 19.38
C ASP A 7 -26.59 19.07 19.62
N LEU A 8 -26.20 18.08 18.81
CA LEU A 8 -24.86 17.48 18.93
C LEU A 8 -23.74 18.48 18.65
N TYR A 9 -23.93 19.39 17.69
CA TYR A 9 -22.99 20.49 17.45
C TYR A 9 -22.88 21.43 18.65
N ARG A 10 -24.01 21.79 19.29
CA ARG A 10 -24.02 22.62 20.51
C ARG A 10 -23.31 21.92 21.65
N ASP A 11 -23.62 20.67 21.92
CA ASP A 11 -23.00 19.90 23.01
C ASP A 11 -21.47 19.85 22.84
N ILE A 12 -20.98 19.61 21.62
CA ILE A 12 -19.54 19.54 21.34
C ILE A 12 -18.88 20.92 21.47
N THR A 13 -19.54 21.98 20.99
CA THR A 13 -18.97 23.34 21.06
C THR A 13 -19.01 23.91 22.47
N GLU A 14 -20.06 23.62 23.25
CA GLU A 14 -20.11 23.94 24.70
C GLU A 14 -18.97 23.24 25.44
N PHE A 15 -18.82 21.92 25.23
CA PHE A 15 -17.67 21.19 25.76
C PHE A 15 -16.33 21.81 25.34
N ALA A 16 -16.20 22.27 24.09
CA ALA A 16 -14.98 22.88 23.59
C ALA A 16 -14.63 24.17 24.35
N HIS A 17 -15.62 25.01 24.66
CA HIS A 17 -15.45 26.23 25.44
C HIS A 17 -15.11 25.94 26.91
N ASP A 18 -15.60 24.85 27.48
CA ASP A 18 -15.26 24.41 28.85
C ASP A 18 -13.83 23.86 28.97
N THR A 19 -13.17 23.53 27.86
CA THR A 19 -11.79 23.05 27.90
C THR A 19 -10.78 24.16 28.19
N PRO A 20 -9.62 23.84 28.81
CA PRO A 20 -8.56 24.82 29.01
C PRO A 20 -8.06 25.42 27.68
N SER A 21 -7.69 26.71 27.69
CA SER A 21 -7.23 27.42 26.48
C SER A 21 -6.10 26.72 25.73
N TRP A 22 -5.14 26.10 26.43
CA TRP A 22 -4.05 25.37 25.77
C TRP A 22 -4.57 24.19 24.92
N PHE A 23 -5.68 23.57 25.32
CA PHE A 23 -6.30 22.46 24.58
C PHE A 23 -7.05 22.96 23.35
N GLN A 24 -7.71 24.12 23.46
CA GLN A 24 -8.34 24.80 22.33
C GLN A 24 -7.30 25.16 21.25
N HIS A 25 -6.18 25.78 21.65
CA HIS A 25 -5.07 26.08 20.74
C HIS A 25 -4.46 24.82 20.13
N LEU A 26 -4.36 23.73 20.90
CA LEU A 26 -3.89 22.45 20.38
C LEU A 26 -4.82 21.93 19.26
N ALA A 27 -6.14 22.01 19.43
CA ALA A 27 -7.12 21.59 18.43
C ALA A 27 -7.09 22.48 17.17
N GLU A 28 -6.94 23.79 17.34
CA GLU A 28 -6.73 24.75 16.25
C GLU A 28 -5.45 24.43 15.47
N VAL A 29 -4.31 24.33 16.17
CA VAL A 29 -3.01 24.02 15.56
C VAL A 29 -3.04 22.66 14.86
N TRP A 30 -3.69 21.67 15.46
CA TRP A 30 -3.84 20.34 14.84
C TRP A 30 -4.61 20.41 13.52
N THR A 31 -5.65 21.25 13.47
CA THR A 31 -6.48 21.42 12.29
C THR A 31 -5.67 21.91 11.09
N GLU A 32 -4.69 22.78 11.30
CA GLU A 32 -3.82 23.31 10.26
C GLU A 32 -2.57 22.42 10.02
N LEU A 33 -1.80 22.14 11.07
CA LEU A 33 -0.52 21.43 10.97
C LEU A 33 -0.68 19.92 10.73
N GLY A 34 -1.81 19.33 11.09
CA GLY A 34 -2.04 17.90 10.88
C GLY A 34 -2.01 17.51 9.40
N LEU A 35 -2.47 18.40 8.50
CA LEU A 35 -2.37 18.18 7.05
C LEU A 35 -0.92 18.23 6.56
N LEU A 36 -0.10 19.15 7.10
CA LEU A 36 1.33 19.20 6.80
C LEU A 36 2.05 17.93 7.28
N LEU A 37 1.65 17.40 8.45
CA LEU A 37 2.18 16.15 8.97
C LEU A 37 1.86 14.96 8.04
N PHE A 38 0.64 14.87 7.49
CA PHE A 38 0.33 13.88 6.44
C PHE A 38 1.23 14.06 5.21
N GLY A 39 1.46 15.31 4.79
CA GLY A 39 2.40 15.65 3.71
C GLY A 39 3.81 15.10 3.94
N VAL A 40 4.37 15.33 5.13
CA VAL A 40 5.68 14.79 5.54
C VAL A 40 5.67 13.26 5.51
N LEU A 41 4.61 12.63 6.03
CA LEU A 41 4.49 11.16 6.02
C LEU A 41 4.44 10.58 4.59
N PHE A 42 3.83 11.26 3.62
CA PHE A 42 3.89 10.83 2.22
C PHE A 42 5.32 10.83 1.67
N ILE A 43 6.08 11.89 1.96
CA ILE A 43 7.49 11.99 1.53
C ILE A 43 8.31 10.85 2.15
N VAL A 44 8.14 10.61 3.45
CA VAL A 44 8.81 9.52 4.17
C VAL A 44 8.42 8.15 3.60
N ALA A 45 7.14 7.92 3.34
CA ALA A 45 6.64 6.68 2.77
C ALA A 45 7.22 6.43 1.37
N TRP A 46 7.25 7.45 0.51
CA TRP A 46 7.91 7.37 -0.81
C TRP A 46 9.39 7.08 -0.68
N TRP A 47 10.12 7.82 0.17
CA TRP A 47 11.55 7.64 0.38
C TRP A 47 11.89 6.20 0.79
N ARG A 48 11.13 5.65 1.74
CA ARG A 48 11.27 4.26 2.19
C ARG A 48 10.93 3.25 1.09
N ALA A 49 9.93 3.54 0.25
CA ALA A 49 9.50 2.63 -0.80
C ALA A 49 10.49 2.53 -1.97
N ARG A 50 11.34 3.55 -2.20
CA ARG A 50 12.27 3.63 -3.35
C ARG A 50 13.26 2.46 -3.45
N SER A 51 13.65 1.86 -2.34
CA SER A 51 14.54 0.69 -2.31
C SER A 51 13.79 -0.65 -2.42
N GLY A 52 12.46 -0.62 -2.53
CA GLY A 52 11.61 -1.80 -2.63
C GLY A 52 11.14 -2.10 -4.05
N GLU A 53 10.20 -3.04 -4.15
CA GLU A 53 9.53 -3.40 -5.40
C GLU A 53 8.79 -2.21 -6.03
N SER A 54 8.63 -2.21 -7.35
CA SER A 54 7.94 -1.13 -8.09
C SER A 54 6.51 -0.92 -7.62
N ARG A 55 5.85 -1.98 -7.14
CA ARG A 55 4.53 -1.91 -6.51
C ARG A 55 4.53 -1.03 -5.26
N ALA A 56 5.56 -1.11 -4.42
CA ALA A 56 5.64 -0.31 -3.20
C ALA A 56 5.78 1.18 -3.52
N VAL A 57 6.64 1.53 -4.48
CA VAL A 57 6.82 2.92 -4.95
C VAL A 57 5.52 3.43 -5.59
N ALA A 58 4.86 2.61 -6.40
CA ALA A 58 3.59 2.95 -7.03
C ALA A 58 2.53 3.33 -6.01
N VAL A 59 2.33 2.51 -4.96
CA VAL A 59 1.35 2.82 -3.90
C VAL A 59 1.74 4.10 -3.15
N ALA A 60 3.03 4.26 -2.81
CA ALA A 60 3.51 5.44 -2.09
C ALA A 60 3.33 6.75 -2.88
N VAL A 61 3.46 6.71 -4.21
CA VAL A 61 3.22 7.87 -5.08
C VAL A 61 1.73 8.09 -5.35
N LEU A 62 0.94 7.02 -5.46
CA LEU A 62 -0.50 7.14 -5.62
C LEU A 62 -1.16 7.75 -4.39
N ALA A 63 -0.69 7.46 -3.18
CA ALA A 63 -1.28 7.92 -1.93
C ALA A 63 -1.54 9.46 -1.86
N PRO A 64 -0.55 10.35 -2.12
CA PRO A 64 -0.82 11.79 -2.18
C PRO A 64 -1.67 12.19 -3.40
N LEU A 65 -1.54 11.50 -4.55
CA LEU A 65 -2.31 11.83 -5.76
C LEU A 65 -3.81 11.56 -5.57
N VAL A 66 -4.17 10.41 -5.01
CA VAL A 66 -5.58 10.07 -4.74
C VAL A 66 -6.16 10.94 -3.63
N THR A 67 -5.32 11.43 -2.71
CA THR A 67 -5.73 12.41 -1.69
C THR A 67 -6.11 13.74 -2.35
N ALA A 68 -5.34 14.21 -3.33
CA ALA A 68 -5.70 15.38 -4.13
C ALA A 68 -6.99 15.16 -4.93
N VAL A 69 -7.17 13.96 -5.51
CA VAL A 69 -8.43 13.61 -6.19
C VAL A 69 -9.62 13.63 -5.22
N ALA A 70 -9.46 13.10 -4.00
CA ALA A 70 -10.51 13.13 -2.99
C ALA A 70 -10.91 14.56 -2.59
N TYR A 71 -9.93 15.46 -2.46
CA TYR A 71 -10.20 16.89 -2.25
C TYR A 71 -11.00 17.49 -3.41
N VAL A 72 -10.60 17.24 -4.66
CA VAL A 72 -11.35 17.72 -5.84
C VAL A 72 -12.77 17.18 -5.84
N CYS A 73 -12.98 15.89 -5.52
CA CYS A 73 -14.32 15.34 -5.37
C CYS A 73 -15.12 16.06 -4.28
N SER A 74 -14.52 16.35 -3.12
CA SER A 74 -15.14 17.14 -2.03
C SER A 74 -15.64 18.50 -2.52
N GLU A 75 -14.81 19.22 -3.27
CA GLU A 75 -15.16 20.53 -3.86
C GLU A 75 -16.28 20.42 -4.91
N LEU A 76 -16.28 19.33 -5.69
CA LEU A 76 -17.37 19.06 -6.62
C LEU A 76 -18.68 18.71 -5.92
N PHE A 77 -18.65 18.13 -4.72
CA PHE A 77 -19.88 17.93 -3.93
C PHE A 77 -20.43 19.25 -3.40
N LYS A 78 -19.55 20.18 -3.00
CA LYS A 78 -19.97 21.52 -2.58
C LYS A 78 -20.67 22.31 -3.68
N SER A 79 -20.39 22.08 -4.95
CA SER A 79 -21.13 22.74 -6.03
C SER A 79 -22.55 22.19 -6.25
N VAL A 80 -22.91 21.11 -5.54
CA VAL A 80 -24.21 20.44 -5.65
C VAL A 80 -25.03 20.60 -4.37
N ILE A 81 -24.37 20.65 -3.21
CA ILE A 81 -25.01 20.72 -1.89
C ILE A 81 -24.57 22.00 -1.18
N ASP A 82 -25.50 22.95 -1.14
CA ASP A 82 -25.33 24.23 -0.44
C ASP A 82 -25.75 24.06 1.03
N GLU A 83 -24.85 23.54 1.87
CA GLU A 83 -25.05 23.47 3.31
C GLU A 83 -24.37 24.63 4.02
N GLU A 84 -25.16 25.49 4.66
CA GLU A 84 -24.66 26.63 5.42
C GLU A 84 -23.96 26.17 6.71
N ARG A 85 -22.83 26.82 7.05
CA ARG A 85 -21.99 26.37 8.17
C ARG A 85 -22.69 26.55 9.53
N PRO A 86 -22.43 25.66 10.50
CA PRO A 86 -23.10 25.72 11.80
C PRO A 86 -22.78 27.00 12.58
N CYS A 87 -21.59 27.57 12.40
CA CYS A 87 -21.20 28.86 12.99
C CYS A 87 -22.07 30.06 12.55
N ARG A 88 -22.91 29.90 11.51
CA ARG A 88 -23.90 30.90 11.07
C ARG A 88 -25.33 30.42 11.18
N ALA A 89 -25.57 29.14 10.94
CA ALA A 89 -26.92 28.59 10.82
C ALA A 89 -27.53 28.16 12.18
N VAL A 90 -26.70 27.74 13.15
CA VAL A 90 -27.20 27.21 14.44
C VAL A 90 -27.39 28.33 15.45
N SER A 91 -28.65 28.70 15.70
CA SER A 91 -29.03 29.85 16.53
C SER A 91 -28.75 29.65 18.02
N GLY A 92 -27.89 30.46 18.63
CA GLY A 92 -27.56 30.33 20.06
C GLY A 92 -26.50 29.26 20.36
N ALA A 93 -25.77 28.79 19.34
CA ALA A 93 -24.49 28.14 19.57
C ALA A 93 -23.45 29.17 20.02
N LEU A 94 -22.43 28.71 20.72
CA LEU A 94 -21.29 29.55 21.09
C LEU A 94 -20.49 29.95 19.86
N THR A 95 -19.76 31.06 19.97
CA THR A 95 -18.88 31.54 18.90
C THR A 95 -17.82 30.47 18.58
N PRO A 96 -17.53 30.18 17.29
CA PRO A 96 -16.51 29.21 16.94
C PRO A 96 -15.14 29.62 17.48
N LEU A 97 -14.28 28.64 17.77
CA LEU A 97 -12.92 28.86 18.27
C LEU A 97 -11.98 29.40 17.20
N VAL A 98 -12.35 29.26 15.93
CA VAL A 98 -11.64 29.78 14.76
C VAL A 98 -12.56 30.66 13.92
N GLU A 99 -11.99 31.46 13.03
CA GLU A 99 -12.77 32.29 12.11
C GLU A 99 -13.69 31.42 11.24
N CYS A 100 -14.98 31.76 11.23
CA CYS A 100 -15.97 31.06 10.43
C CYS A 100 -15.72 31.35 8.93
N PRO A 101 -15.46 30.34 8.08
CA PRO A 101 -15.10 30.56 6.67
C PRO A 101 -16.16 31.35 5.91
N PRO A 102 -15.80 32.14 4.88
CA PRO A 102 -16.72 33.08 4.23
C PRO A 102 -17.95 32.42 3.59
N HIS A 103 -18.97 33.23 3.28
CA HIS A 103 -20.15 32.77 2.53
C HIS A 103 -19.75 32.18 1.17
N GLY A 104 -20.43 31.11 0.76
CA GLY A 104 -20.11 30.35 -0.45
C GLY A 104 -19.03 29.29 -0.26
N ASP A 105 -18.33 29.25 0.89
CA ASP A 105 -17.57 28.06 1.30
C ASP A 105 -18.47 27.13 2.13
N TRP A 106 -19.17 26.25 1.44
CA TRP A 106 -20.16 25.34 2.03
C TRP A 106 -19.56 24.37 3.05
N SER A 107 -20.42 23.90 3.96
CA SER A 107 -20.03 23.02 5.06
C SER A 107 -19.81 21.58 4.60
N PHE A 108 -20.64 21.09 3.67
CA PHE A 108 -20.70 19.68 3.35
C PHE A 108 -20.03 19.30 2.01
N PRO A 109 -19.23 18.22 1.96
CA PRO A 109 -18.58 17.55 3.09
C PRO A 109 -17.36 18.35 3.59
N SER A 110 -16.84 17.99 4.76
CA SER A 110 -15.66 18.66 5.32
C SER A 110 -14.37 18.30 4.55
N ASN A 111 -13.74 19.28 3.90
CA ASN A 111 -12.48 19.08 3.16
C ASN A 111 -11.34 18.52 4.01
N HIS A 112 -11.13 19.04 5.23
CA HIS A 112 -10.09 18.56 6.13
C HIS A 112 -10.30 17.08 6.47
N SER A 113 -11.56 16.70 6.71
CA SER A 113 -11.95 15.32 6.99
C SER A 113 -11.75 14.42 5.76
N THR A 114 -12.13 14.89 4.57
CA THR A 114 -11.91 14.18 3.30
C THR A 114 -10.43 13.95 3.01
N ILE A 115 -9.60 15.00 3.13
CA ILE A 115 -8.16 14.91 2.93
C ILE A 115 -7.55 13.94 3.95
N ALA A 116 -7.91 14.06 5.23
CA ALA A 116 -7.35 13.22 6.28
C ALA A 116 -7.75 11.75 6.13
N GLY A 117 -9.02 11.46 5.79
CA GLY A 117 -9.49 10.11 5.51
C GLY A 117 -8.75 9.47 4.34
N ALA A 118 -8.60 10.22 3.24
CA ALA A 118 -7.85 9.76 2.07
C ALA A 118 -6.36 9.54 2.39
N ALA A 119 -5.74 10.47 3.11
CA ALA A 119 -4.33 10.38 3.49
C ALA A 119 -4.06 9.21 4.42
N ALA A 120 -4.91 8.99 5.43
CA ALA A 120 -4.75 7.89 6.37
C ALA A 120 -4.80 6.53 5.66
N ILE A 121 -5.76 6.32 4.77
CA ILE A 121 -5.88 5.07 4.00
C ILE A 121 -4.76 4.95 2.97
N GLY A 122 -4.43 6.02 2.23
CA GLY A 122 -3.32 6.01 1.28
C GLY A 122 -1.99 5.64 1.95
N LEU A 123 -1.70 6.23 3.11
CA LEU A 123 -0.52 5.92 3.91
C LEU A 123 -0.57 4.51 4.51
N ALA A 124 -1.72 4.06 4.99
CA ALA A 124 -1.87 2.69 5.50
C ALA A 124 -1.64 1.64 4.39
N LEU A 125 -2.04 1.93 3.16
CA LEU A 125 -1.77 1.05 2.01
C LEU A 125 -0.29 1.08 1.60
N ALA A 126 0.37 2.25 1.65
CA ALA A 126 1.78 2.39 1.31
C ALA A 126 2.72 1.84 2.40
N TRP A 127 2.35 2.03 3.67
CA TRP A 127 3.13 1.66 4.84
C TRP A 127 2.19 1.14 5.95
N PRO A 128 1.80 -0.15 5.90
CA PRO A 128 0.79 -0.72 6.81
C PRO A 128 1.05 -0.53 8.30
N ARG A 129 2.33 -0.46 8.71
CA ARG A 129 2.71 -0.30 10.12
C ARG A 129 2.31 1.05 10.72
N ILE A 130 2.09 2.09 9.92
CA ILE A 130 1.65 3.40 10.43
C ILE A 130 0.14 3.58 10.43
N ALA A 131 -0.65 2.58 10.04
CA ALA A 131 -2.11 2.67 10.07
C ALA A 131 -2.65 2.98 11.47
N ALA A 132 -2.05 2.36 12.50
CA ALA A 132 -2.39 2.60 13.91
C ALA A 132 -2.08 4.03 14.37
N LEU A 133 -1.28 4.79 13.62
CA LEU A 133 -1.00 6.21 13.85
C LEU A 133 -1.90 7.09 12.97
N THR A 134 -1.95 6.82 11.67
CA THR A 134 -2.60 7.70 10.69
C THR A 134 -4.13 7.68 10.78
N VAL A 135 -4.73 6.54 11.13
CA VAL A 135 -6.19 6.45 11.28
C VAL A 135 -6.67 7.28 12.47
N PRO A 136 -6.10 7.16 13.69
CA PRO A 136 -6.42 8.07 14.79
C PRO A 136 -6.15 9.54 14.46
N MET A 137 -5.05 9.86 13.76
CA MET A 137 -4.79 11.23 13.31
C MET A 137 -5.93 11.78 12.44
N ALA A 138 -6.46 10.98 11.51
CA ALA A 138 -7.56 11.41 10.66
C ALA A 138 -8.86 11.61 11.45
N VAL A 139 -9.17 10.72 12.39
CA VAL A 139 -10.33 10.87 13.27
C VAL A 139 -10.19 12.12 14.15
N LEU A 140 -9.00 12.39 14.69
CA LEU A 140 -8.73 13.60 15.47
C LEU A 140 -8.85 14.87 14.62
N MET A 141 -8.41 14.84 13.35
CA MET A 141 -8.58 15.95 12.40
C MET A 141 -10.07 16.20 12.10
N ALA A 142 -10.85 15.14 11.89
CA ALA A 142 -12.27 15.27 11.64
C ALA A 142 -13.00 15.84 12.87
N PHE A 143 -12.70 15.29 14.05
CA PHE A 143 -13.25 15.78 15.30
C PHE A 143 -12.89 17.23 15.57
N SER A 144 -11.63 17.63 15.32
CA SER A 144 -11.18 19.00 15.58
C SER A 144 -12.00 20.03 14.81
N ARG A 145 -12.48 19.71 13.60
CA ARG A 145 -13.34 20.61 12.80
C ARG A 145 -14.71 20.88 13.43
N VAL A 146 -15.29 19.91 14.12
CA VAL A 146 -16.53 20.11 14.89
C VAL A 146 -16.21 20.85 16.18
N PHE A 147 -15.13 20.45 16.85
CA PHE A 147 -14.66 21.05 18.10
C PHE A 147 -14.37 22.56 17.97
N VAL A 148 -13.73 22.98 16.87
CA VAL A 148 -13.47 24.40 16.61
C VAL A 148 -14.70 25.16 16.10
N GLY A 149 -15.82 24.48 15.85
CA GLY A 149 -17.12 25.08 15.58
C GLY A 149 -17.43 25.40 14.11
N VAL A 150 -16.75 24.79 13.13
CA VAL A 150 -16.90 25.18 11.70
C VAL A 150 -17.55 24.14 10.81
N HIS A 151 -17.87 22.96 11.34
CA HIS A 151 -18.56 21.88 10.63
C HIS A 151 -19.49 21.10 11.56
N TYR A 152 -20.55 20.52 10.98
CA TYR A 152 -21.41 19.58 11.69
C TYR A 152 -20.74 18.20 11.83
N PRO A 153 -21.19 17.37 12.79
CA PRO A 153 -20.74 15.99 12.92
C PRO A 153 -20.92 15.13 11.66
N HIS A 154 -22.00 15.32 10.89
CA HIS A 154 -22.21 14.56 9.65
C HIS A 154 -21.27 15.01 8.52
N ASP A 155 -20.94 16.30 8.43
CA ASP A 155 -19.98 16.81 7.44
C ASP A 155 -18.62 16.10 7.54
N VAL A 156 -18.15 15.92 8.77
CA VAL A 156 -16.84 15.34 9.06
C VAL A 156 -16.86 13.82 8.94
N ALA A 157 -17.96 13.18 9.35
CA ALA A 157 -18.14 11.74 9.20
C ALA A 157 -18.22 11.33 7.72
N VAL A 158 -19.03 12.03 6.92
CA VAL A 158 -19.13 11.78 5.48
C VAL A 158 -17.80 12.11 4.78
N GLY A 159 -17.15 13.23 5.13
CA GLY A 159 -15.84 13.58 4.59
C GLY A 159 -14.81 12.47 4.81
N LEU A 160 -14.65 11.99 6.05
CA LEU A 160 -13.74 10.88 6.37
C LEU A 160 -13.99 9.64 5.50
N VAL A 161 -15.25 9.21 5.42
CA VAL A 161 -15.64 8.01 4.68
C VAL A 161 -15.41 8.21 3.18
N LEU A 162 -15.81 9.35 2.62
CA LEU A 162 -15.62 9.69 1.22
C LEU A 162 -14.14 9.63 0.84
N GLY A 163 -13.29 10.32 1.60
CA GLY A 163 -11.85 10.34 1.36
C GLY A 163 -11.23 8.94 1.45
N ALA A 164 -11.55 8.20 2.51
CA ALA A 164 -11.07 6.84 2.72
C ALA A 164 -11.45 5.90 1.56
N LEU A 165 -12.70 5.96 1.09
CA LEU A 165 -13.19 5.15 -0.01
C LEU A 165 -12.52 5.49 -1.34
N ILE A 166 -12.41 6.79 -1.67
CA ILE A 166 -11.72 7.23 -2.89
C ILE A 166 -10.27 6.74 -2.90
N ALA A 167 -9.54 6.94 -1.80
CA ALA A 167 -8.16 6.50 -1.70
C ALA A 167 -8.03 4.98 -1.83
N PHE A 168 -8.87 4.22 -1.11
CA PHE A 168 -8.86 2.75 -1.18
C PHE A 168 -9.10 2.25 -2.60
N LEU A 169 -10.16 2.71 -3.25
CA LEU A 169 -10.56 2.25 -4.58
C LEU A 169 -9.53 2.64 -5.64
N LEU A 170 -9.12 3.91 -5.69
CA LEU A 170 -8.19 4.40 -6.71
C LEU A 170 -6.80 3.80 -6.55
N VAL A 171 -6.29 3.63 -5.32
CA VAL A 171 -5.02 2.92 -5.12
C VAL A 171 -5.14 1.49 -5.62
N ARG A 172 -6.21 0.77 -5.29
CA ARG A 172 -6.40 -0.62 -5.75
C ARG A 172 -6.44 -0.75 -7.27
N ILE A 173 -7.13 0.18 -7.95
CA ILE A 173 -7.27 0.19 -9.42
C ILE A 173 -5.95 0.58 -10.08
N CYS A 174 -5.31 1.65 -9.61
CA CYS A 174 -4.17 2.27 -10.29
C CYS A 174 -2.81 1.63 -9.93
N THR A 175 -2.71 0.85 -8.84
CA THR A 175 -1.42 0.29 -8.40
C THR A 175 -0.73 -0.55 -9.48
N ARG A 176 -1.47 -1.42 -10.19
CA ARG A 176 -0.91 -2.31 -11.22
C ARG A 176 -0.34 -1.54 -12.41
N PRO A 177 -1.08 -0.64 -13.08
CA PRO A 177 -0.53 0.13 -14.19
C PRO A 177 0.62 1.04 -13.73
N THR A 178 0.49 1.68 -12.56
CA THR A 178 1.55 2.54 -12.02
C THR A 178 2.82 1.74 -11.70
N ALA A 179 2.72 0.52 -11.17
CA ALA A 179 3.88 -0.33 -10.92
C ALA A 179 4.65 -0.69 -12.20
N ARG A 180 3.93 -1.02 -13.30
CA ARG A 180 4.53 -1.27 -14.61
C ARG A 180 5.26 -0.04 -15.16
N LEU A 181 4.70 1.15 -14.92
CA LEU A 181 5.38 2.41 -15.26
C LEU A 181 6.69 2.56 -14.47
N PHE A 182 6.68 2.27 -13.16
CA PHE A 182 7.91 2.32 -12.35
C PHE A 182 8.97 1.29 -12.78
N ASP A 183 8.57 0.11 -13.24
CA ASP A 183 9.50 -0.86 -13.86
C ASP A 183 10.17 -0.26 -15.11
N ALA A 184 9.39 0.36 -15.99
CA ALA A 184 9.94 1.03 -17.18
C ALA A 184 10.84 2.23 -16.81
N MET A 185 10.46 3.03 -15.81
CA MET A 185 11.24 4.18 -15.34
C MET A 185 12.61 3.77 -14.79
N ARG A 186 12.73 2.60 -14.15
CA ARG A 186 14.01 2.08 -13.65
C ARG A 186 14.98 1.70 -14.78
N GLY A 187 14.44 1.30 -15.94
CA GLY A 187 15.21 1.04 -17.16
C GLY A 187 15.54 2.29 -17.98
N SER A 188 15.07 3.46 -17.58
CA SER A 188 15.28 4.71 -18.33
C SER A 188 16.75 5.14 -18.35
N SER A 189 17.22 5.66 -19.48
CA SER A 189 18.53 6.32 -19.62
C SER A 189 18.58 7.68 -18.92
N THR A 190 17.43 8.26 -18.57
CA THR A 190 17.32 9.58 -17.92
C THR A 190 17.60 9.46 -16.42
N GLY A 191 18.70 10.06 -15.96
CA GLY A 191 19.17 9.95 -14.58
C GLY A 191 18.14 10.37 -13.52
N ILE A 192 17.38 11.45 -13.76
CA ILE A 192 16.37 11.92 -12.79
C ILE A 192 15.16 10.99 -12.69
N VAL A 193 14.74 10.38 -13.81
CA VAL A 193 13.64 9.42 -13.85
C VAL A 193 13.99 8.17 -13.06
N ARG A 194 15.19 7.64 -13.27
CA ARG A 194 15.73 6.50 -12.53
C ARG A 194 15.93 6.82 -11.04
N TRP A 195 16.44 8.02 -10.73
CA TRP A 195 16.56 8.46 -9.33
C TRP A 195 15.18 8.47 -8.67
N PHE A 196 14.17 9.10 -9.26
CA PHE A 196 12.82 9.18 -8.70
C PHE A 196 12.19 7.79 -8.48
N ALA A 197 12.35 6.87 -9.44
CA ALA A 197 11.87 5.49 -9.33
C ALA A 197 12.60 4.65 -8.27
N GLY A 198 13.75 5.15 -7.80
CA GLY A 198 14.60 4.50 -6.82
C GLY A 198 15.43 3.35 -7.40
N PRO A 199 16.44 2.88 -6.65
CA PRO A 199 17.31 1.79 -7.08
C PRO A 199 16.59 0.45 -7.24
N GLY A 200 15.39 0.31 -6.65
CA GLY A 200 14.67 -0.97 -6.58
C GLY A 200 15.26 -1.92 -5.53
N PRO A 201 14.71 -3.14 -5.44
CA PRO A 201 15.30 -4.18 -4.60
C PRO A 201 16.73 -4.41 -5.06
N ALA A 202 17.66 -4.58 -4.13
CA ALA A 202 19.01 -5.05 -4.46
C ALA A 202 18.87 -6.46 -5.04
N ALA A 203 18.67 -6.56 -6.36
CA ALA A 203 18.84 -7.81 -7.05
C ALA A 203 20.31 -8.20 -6.85
N TYR A 204 20.53 -9.23 -6.05
CA TYR A 204 21.82 -9.89 -5.90
C TYR A 204 22.50 -10.01 -7.25
N GLY A 205 23.62 -9.30 -7.42
CA GLY A 205 24.63 -9.56 -8.44
C GLY A 205 24.15 -9.59 -9.89
N THR A 206 24.51 -8.54 -10.60
CA THR A 206 25.07 -8.59 -11.97
C THR A 206 26.08 -9.74 -12.16
N ALA A 207 25.63 -11.00 -12.17
CA ALA A 207 26.46 -12.18 -12.44
C ALA A 207 25.90 -13.05 -13.59
N ALA A 208 24.62 -12.94 -13.94
CA ALA A 208 24.02 -13.82 -14.96
C ALA A 208 24.06 -13.28 -16.41
N GLN A 209 24.48 -12.03 -16.63
CA GLN A 209 24.32 -11.36 -17.94
C GLN A 209 25.63 -11.00 -18.68
N ARG A 210 26.80 -11.42 -18.16
CA ARG A 210 28.10 -11.34 -18.88
C ARG A 210 28.60 -12.70 -19.41
N GLY A 211 27.79 -13.76 -19.33
CA GLY A 211 28.21 -15.12 -19.73
C GLY A 211 27.72 -15.60 -21.11
N ARG A 212 27.05 -14.77 -21.93
CA ARG A 212 26.42 -15.21 -23.19
C ARG A 212 27.06 -14.70 -24.49
N HIS A 213 28.32 -14.26 -24.45
CA HIS A 213 29.14 -14.11 -25.65
C HIS A 213 30.51 -14.77 -25.42
N GLY A 214 30.67 -15.98 -25.95
CA GLY A 214 31.93 -16.75 -25.85
C GLY A 214 31.75 -18.21 -26.27
N SER A 215 31.79 -18.43 -27.58
CA SER A 215 32.04 -19.66 -28.36
C SER A 215 32.73 -20.86 -27.69
N GLY A 216 32.23 -22.07 -28.01
CA GLY A 216 33.04 -23.26 -28.35
C GLY A 216 33.51 -24.18 -27.21
N ALA A 217 33.02 -25.43 -27.22
CA ALA A 217 33.38 -26.59 -26.36
C ALA A 217 34.81 -27.15 -26.63
N PRO A 218 35.33 -28.24 -25.97
CA PRO A 218 34.72 -29.14 -24.97
C PRO A 218 35.57 -29.54 -23.73
N ASP A 219 34.86 -30.06 -22.72
CA ASP A 219 35.17 -31.02 -21.64
C ASP A 219 36.61 -31.20 -21.11
N THR A 220 36.82 -30.79 -19.85
CA THR A 220 37.80 -31.40 -18.92
C THR A 220 37.36 -31.16 -17.45
N PRO A 221 37.34 -32.17 -16.54
CA PRO A 221 36.99 -31.97 -15.13
C PRO A 221 38.11 -31.29 -14.32
N PRO A 222 37.81 -30.74 -13.12
CA PRO A 222 38.45 -29.52 -12.63
C PRO A 222 39.74 -29.77 -11.83
N HIS A 223 40.80 -29.05 -12.17
CA HIS A 223 41.88 -28.74 -11.23
C HIS A 223 41.52 -27.50 -10.41
N ALA A 224 41.42 -27.66 -9.09
CA ALA A 224 41.20 -26.59 -8.14
C ALA A 224 42.35 -25.56 -8.15
N PRO A 225 42.08 -24.26 -8.32
CA PRO A 225 43.05 -23.21 -8.04
C PRO A 225 43.03 -22.83 -6.56
N GLN A 226 44.24 -22.75 -6.01
CA GLN A 226 44.56 -22.42 -4.62
C GLN A 226 44.09 -21.01 -4.25
N HIS A 227 43.38 -20.87 -3.13
CA HIS A 227 43.09 -19.58 -2.50
C HIS A 227 44.36 -18.97 -1.89
N PRO A 228 44.72 -17.70 -2.17
CA PRO A 228 45.64 -16.96 -1.33
C PRO A 228 44.96 -16.67 0.01
N GLN A 229 45.57 -17.17 1.09
CA GLN A 229 45.18 -16.83 2.46
C GLN A 229 45.40 -15.32 2.68
N GLN A 230 44.32 -14.55 2.79
CA GLN A 230 44.39 -13.25 3.47
C GLN A 230 44.13 -13.45 4.95
N GLN A 231 45.24 -13.39 5.66
CA GLN A 231 45.40 -13.44 7.10
C GLN A 231 44.83 -12.16 7.72
N TYR A 232 43.62 -12.23 8.27
CA TYR A 232 43.14 -11.30 9.31
C TYR A 232 42.89 -12.09 10.59
N GLN A 233 43.85 -11.97 11.50
CA GLN A 233 43.81 -12.55 12.84
C GLN A 233 42.81 -11.80 13.72
N HIS A 234 41.71 -12.46 14.09
CA HIS A 234 41.06 -12.25 15.39
C HIS A 234 40.36 -13.56 15.81
N PRO A 235 41.00 -14.43 16.62
CA PRO A 235 40.46 -15.74 17.02
C PRO A 235 39.09 -15.70 17.70
N GLN A 236 38.75 -14.58 18.36
CA GLN A 236 37.49 -14.41 19.08
C GLN A 236 36.28 -14.22 18.14
N HIS A 237 36.47 -13.57 16.99
CA HIS A 237 35.39 -13.37 16.02
C HIS A 237 35.01 -14.67 15.30
N GLN A 238 36.00 -15.53 15.05
CA GLN A 238 35.78 -16.84 14.43
C GLN A 238 35.03 -17.79 15.36
N GLN A 239 35.40 -17.83 16.65
CA GLN A 239 34.70 -18.66 17.64
C GLN A 239 33.25 -18.21 17.86
N GLN A 240 33.01 -16.90 17.86
CA GLN A 240 31.66 -16.35 17.99
C GLN A 240 30.80 -16.67 16.75
N TYR A 241 31.37 -16.56 15.55
CA TYR A 241 30.72 -16.96 14.32
C TYR A 241 30.38 -18.45 14.31
N ASP A 242 31.32 -19.32 14.69
CA ASP A 242 31.13 -20.77 14.74
C ASP A 242 30.11 -21.21 15.82
N SER A 243 30.01 -20.46 16.93
CA SER A 243 28.98 -20.69 17.96
C SER A 243 27.59 -20.28 17.47
N GLN A 244 27.46 -19.14 16.78
CA GLN A 244 26.20 -18.70 16.19
C GLN A 244 25.73 -19.68 15.12
N ASN A 245 26.64 -20.14 14.26
CA ASN A 245 26.30 -21.04 13.18
C ASN A 245 25.83 -22.42 13.70
N ARG A 246 26.42 -22.92 14.80
CA ARG A 246 25.92 -24.11 15.51
C ARG A 246 24.53 -23.91 16.08
N GLN A 247 24.26 -22.76 16.70
CA GLN A 247 22.95 -22.46 17.28
C GLN A 247 21.84 -22.39 16.22
N TYR A 248 22.14 -21.88 15.01
CA TYR A 248 21.21 -21.88 13.89
C TYR A 248 20.94 -23.30 13.36
N GLN A 249 21.97 -24.15 13.31
CA GLN A 249 21.82 -25.55 12.89
C GLN A 249 20.99 -26.36 13.88
N ASP A 250 21.22 -26.18 15.18
CA ASP A 250 20.43 -26.84 16.23
C ASP A 250 18.96 -26.39 16.16
N GLN A 251 18.69 -25.08 15.99
CA GLN A 251 17.31 -24.58 15.84
C GLN A 251 16.59 -25.16 14.61
N GLY A 252 17.30 -25.33 13.48
CA GLY A 252 16.75 -25.99 12.30
C GLY A 252 16.38 -27.46 12.58
N GLN A 253 17.23 -28.20 13.31
CA GLN A 253 16.94 -29.58 13.68
C GLN A 253 15.76 -29.70 14.65
N TYR A 254 15.63 -28.79 15.62
CA TYR A 254 14.46 -28.77 16.52
C TYR A 254 13.15 -28.48 15.78
N GLN A 255 13.17 -27.58 14.78
CA GLN A 255 11.99 -27.28 13.97
C GLN A 255 11.60 -28.44 13.04
N ASP A 256 12.58 -29.11 12.42
CA ASP A 256 12.32 -30.29 11.59
C ASP A 256 11.75 -31.46 12.41
N GLN A 257 12.20 -31.62 13.65
CA GLN A 257 11.68 -32.64 14.56
C GLN A 257 10.26 -32.31 15.04
N GLN A 258 9.99 -31.05 15.41
CA GLN A 258 8.62 -30.61 15.72
C GLN A 258 7.66 -30.79 14.54
N TYR A 259 8.12 -30.53 13.31
CA TYR A 259 7.30 -30.72 12.12
C TYR A 259 7.00 -32.21 11.86
N ARG A 260 7.96 -33.09 12.13
CA ARG A 260 7.79 -34.55 12.02
C ARG A 260 6.84 -35.09 13.09
N ASP A 261 6.91 -34.59 14.31
CA ASP A 261 6.08 -35.03 15.43
C ASP A 261 4.63 -34.52 15.34
N GLN A 262 4.39 -33.44 14.58
CA GLN A 262 3.06 -32.85 14.35
C GLN A 262 2.36 -33.37 13.09
N GLN A 263 2.99 -34.23 12.29
CA GLN A 263 2.32 -34.89 11.17
C GLN A 263 1.39 -36.00 11.68
N PRO A 264 0.06 -35.88 11.55
CA PRO A 264 -0.83 -36.99 11.83
C PRO A 264 -0.56 -38.13 10.85
N ALA A 265 -0.63 -39.37 11.36
CA ALA A 265 -0.46 -40.58 10.56
C ALA A 265 -1.31 -40.52 9.28
N ALA A 266 -0.68 -40.83 8.15
CA ALA A 266 -1.29 -40.81 6.84
C ALA A 266 -2.66 -41.50 6.85
N TRP A 267 -3.69 -40.75 6.46
CA TRP A 267 -5.04 -41.26 6.31
C TRP A 267 -5.06 -42.37 5.25
N THR A 268 -5.34 -43.59 5.66
CA THR A 268 -5.68 -44.71 4.77
C THR A 268 -7.16 -44.63 4.40
N PRO A 269 -7.53 -44.54 3.11
CA PRO A 269 -8.93 -44.58 2.70
C PRO A 269 -9.54 -45.95 3.02
N PRO A 270 -10.84 -46.03 3.38
CA PRO A 270 -11.54 -47.31 3.44
C PRO A 270 -11.65 -47.91 2.03
N ALA A 271 -11.30 -49.18 1.90
CA ALA A 271 -11.75 -49.98 0.77
C ALA A 271 -13.25 -50.19 0.90
N ASP A 272 -14.00 -49.87 -0.16
CA ASP A 272 -15.29 -50.45 -0.59
C ASP A 272 -16.24 -49.38 -1.15
N ASN A 273 -16.19 -49.15 -2.48
CA ASN A 273 -17.41 -49.07 -3.30
C ASN A 273 -17.06 -49.12 -4.82
N PRO A 274 -17.65 -50.05 -5.61
CA PRO A 274 -17.30 -50.21 -7.02
C PRO A 274 -18.35 -49.54 -7.91
N THR A 275 -18.19 -48.26 -8.28
CA THR A 275 -18.78 -47.70 -9.53
C THR A 275 -18.31 -46.26 -9.78
N MET A 276 -17.32 -46.11 -10.67
CA MET A 276 -17.19 -45.03 -11.67
C MET A 276 -15.82 -45.16 -12.32
N ALA A 277 -15.74 -45.93 -13.40
CA ALA A 277 -14.58 -45.94 -14.26
C ALA A 277 -14.58 -44.64 -15.09
N LEU A 278 -13.69 -43.71 -14.74
CA LEU A 278 -13.31 -42.62 -15.63
C LEU A 278 -12.46 -43.20 -16.78
N PRO A 279 -12.63 -42.75 -18.04
CA PRO A 279 -11.82 -43.24 -19.14
C PRO A 279 -10.35 -42.83 -18.96
N ARG A 280 -9.45 -43.80 -19.06
CA ARG A 280 -8.00 -43.56 -19.14
C ARG A 280 -7.70 -42.77 -20.41
N HIS A 281 -6.97 -41.68 -20.26
CA HIS A 281 -6.38 -40.94 -21.39
C HIS A 281 -5.28 -41.82 -22.00
N ASP A 282 -5.49 -42.30 -23.22
CA ASP A 282 -4.48 -43.01 -24.03
C ASP A 282 -3.49 -41.98 -24.62
N PRO A 283 -2.17 -42.10 -24.40
CA PRO A 283 -1.18 -41.17 -24.95
C PRO A 283 -0.81 -41.42 -26.43
N ARG A 284 -1.50 -42.30 -27.17
CA ARG A 284 -1.05 -42.74 -28.51
C ARG A 284 -1.73 -42.15 -29.75
N HIS A 285 -2.19 -40.90 -29.71
CA HIS A 285 -2.57 -40.16 -30.93
C HIS A 285 -1.95 -38.76 -30.97
N ASP A 286 -0.69 -38.68 -31.45
CA ASP A 286 -0.08 -37.45 -31.96
C ASP A 286 -0.38 -37.37 -33.48
N PRO A 287 -1.11 -36.35 -33.97
CA PRO A 287 -1.41 -36.21 -35.40
C PRO A 287 -0.19 -35.88 -36.28
N ARG A 288 0.99 -35.67 -35.71
CA ARG A 288 2.18 -35.21 -36.46
C ARG A 288 2.99 -36.32 -37.14
N HIS A 289 2.48 -37.56 -37.15
CA HIS A 289 3.12 -38.71 -37.81
C HIS A 289 2.18 -39.46 -38.78
N ASP A 290 1.22 -38.77 -39.39
CA ASP A 290 0.55 -39.30 -40.59
C ASP A 290 1.43 -39.06 -41.84
N PRO A 291 1.87 -40.11 -42.57
CA PRO A 291 2.63 -39.97 -43.81
C PRO A 291 1.89 -39.29 -44.98
N ARG A 292 0.62 -38.89 -44.81
CA ARG A 292 -0.22 -38.27 -45.84
C ARG A 292 -0.57 -36.79 -45.59
N TYR A 293 0.07 -36.13 -44.62
CA TYR A 293 -0.16 -34.70 -44.38
C TYR A 293 0.62 -33.81 -45.38
N ASP A 294 -0.08 -33.23 -46.36
CA ASP A 294 0.44 -32.19 -47.27
C ASP A 294 -0.07 -30.79 -46.82
N PRO A 295 0.81 -29.89 -46.35
CA PRO A 295 0.41 -28.57 -45.88
C PRO A 295 0.10 -27.54 -46.98
N ARG A 296 0.02 -27.93 -48.27
CA ARG A 296 -0.20 -27.00 -49.39
C ARG A 296 -1.65 -26.89 -49.89
N GLN A 297 -2.64 -27.48 -49.21
CA GLN A 297 -4.04 -27.47 -49.66
C GLN A 297 -5.04 -26.85 -48.67
N ASP A 298 -4.65 -25.83 -47.89
CA ASP A 298 -5.62 -25.08 -47.08
C ASP A 298 -5.96 -23.72 -47.73
N PRO A 299 -7.13 -23.56 -48.37
CA PRO A 299 -7.53 -22.34 -49.05
C PRO A 299 -8.44 -21.49 -48.15
N HIS A 300 -7.95 -21.07 -46.98
CA HIS A 300 -8.64 -20.06 -46.19
C HIS A 300 -7.67 -19.00 -45.63
N GLN A 301 -7.12 -18.21 -46.56
CA GLN A 301 -6.71 -16.83 -46.28
C GLN A 301 -7.31 -15.91 -47.32
N HIS A 302 -8.43 -15.25 -47.01
CA HIS A 302 -8.77 -13.90 -47.46
C HIS A 302 -10.08 -13.43 -46.80
N ASN A 303 -9.98 -12.42 -45.94
CA ASN A 303 -10.74 -11.15 -45.95
C ASN A 303 -10.96 -10.59 -44.54
N GLY A 304 -10.77 -9.27 -44.43
CA GLY A 304 -11.38 -8.41 -43.41
C GLY A 304 -10.43 -7.81 -42.40
#